data_AF-A0A964MF10-F1
#
_entry.id   AF-A0A964MF10-F1
#
_cell.length_a   1.000
_cell.length_b   1.000
_cell.length_c   1.000
_cell.angle_alpha   90.00
_cell.angle_beta   90.00
_cell.angle_gamma   90.00
#
_symmetry.space_group_name_H-M   'P 1'
#
loop_
_entity.id
_entity.type
_entity.pdbx_description
1 polymer ?
#
loop_
_entity_poly.entity_id
_entity_poly.type
_entity_poly.pdbx_seq_one_letter_code
_entity_poly.pdbx_strand_id
1 'polypeptide(L)'
;MIRLRHGFAVLALMASTAWAQDTALVMSLSGKVTRAAQPAPQTVEAFVKLKQGDVLTLDKEARLQVVYFEGGRQETWTGAGKLEIASTESKATGL
;
A
#
# COMPACT_ATOMS: atom_id res chain seq x y z
N MET A 1 -32.22 -41.29 -30.50
CA MET A 1 -32.61 -41.02 -29.10
C MET A 1 -31.55 -40.12 -28.48
N ILE A 2 -31.88 -38.85 -28.21
CA ILE A 2 -30.95 -37.83 -27.69
C ILE A 2 -31.27 -37.64 -26.21
N ARG A 3 -30.33 -37.95 -25.31
CA ARG A 3 -30.44 -37.61 -23.87
C ARG A 3 -29.52 -36.43 -23.56
N LEU A 4 -30.11 -35.24 -23.52
CA LEU A 4 -29.45 -33.99 -23.15
C LEU A 4 -29.36 -33.93 -21.61
N ARG A 5 -28.20 -34.28 -21.05
CA ARG A 5 -27.91 -34.16 -19.61
C ARG A 5 -27.51 -32.71 -19.30
N HIS A 6 -28.44 -31.94 -18.77
CA HIS A 6 -28.16 -30.67 -18.09
C HIS A 6 -27.67 -30.99 -16.67
N GLY A 7 -26.56 -30.40 -16.23
CA GLY A 7 -26.07 -30.63 -14.88
C GLY A 7 -24.94 -29.71 -14.46
N PHE A 8 -25.32 -28.49 -14.06
CA PHE A 8 -24.69 -27.68 -13.01
C PHE A 8 -23.26 -27.17 -13.26
N ALA A 9 -23.14 -25.99 -13.88
CA ALA A 9 -21.91 -25.19 -13.83
C ALA A 9 -21.91 -24.34 -12.55
N VAL A 10 -21.16 -24.77 -11.52
CA VAL A 10 -20.83 -23.93 -10.35
C VAL A 10 -19.74 -22.96 -10.78
N LEU A 11 -20.13 -21.72 -11.06
CA LEU A 11 -19.18 -20.63 -11.28
C LEU A 11 -18.65 -20.17 -9.92
N ALA A 12 -17.55 -20.77 -9.47
CA ALA A 12 -16.84 -20.34 -8.27
C ALA A 12 -16.18 -18.98 -8.54
N LEU A 13 -16.80 -17.90 -8.05
CA LEU A 13 -16.16 -16.59 -7.97
C LEU A 13 -14.99 -16.69 -6.98
N MET A 14 -13.78 -16.91 -7.50
CA MET A 14 -12.56 -16.70 -6.73
C MET A 14 -12.36 -15.20 -6.52
N ALA A 15 -12.87 -14.68 -5.42
CA ALA A 15 -12.48 -13.38 -4.92
C ALA A 15 -11.04 -13.51 -4.39
N SER A 16 -10.06 -13.05 -5.16
CA SER A 16 -8.67 -12.94 -4.72
C SER A 16 -8.60 -11.95 -3.57
N THR A 17 -8.61 -12.43 -2.34
CA THR A 17 -8.22 -11.61 -1.19
C THR A 17 -6.72 -11.42 -1.29
N ALA A 18 -6.28 -10.31 -1.89
CA ALA A 18 -4.88 -9.93 -1.82
C ALA A 18 -4.58 -9.58 -0.35
N TRP A 19 -3.85 -10.45 0.34
CA TRP A 19 -3.39 -10.18 1.69
C TRP A 19 -2.35 -9.07 1.60
N ALA A 20 -2.63 -7.92 2.22
CA ALA A 20 -1.72 -6.78 2.22
C ALA A 20 -0.46 -7.13 3.04
N GLN A 21 0.63 -7.45 2.33
CA GLN A 21 1.91 -7.88 2.88
C GLN A 21 2.74 -6.68 3.36
N ASP A 22 3.37 -6.80 4.53
CA ASP A 22 4.34 -5.82 5.01
C ASP A 22 5.55 -5.78 4.05
N THR A 23 5.88 -4.61 3.51
CA THR A 23 6.88 -4.46 2.44
C THR A 23 7.94 -3.39 2.71
N ALA A 24 7.63 -2.42 3.57
CA ALA A 24 8.57 -1.38 3.94
C ALA A 24 8.46 -0.98 5.42
N LEU A 25 9.47 -0.28 5.91
CA LEU A 25 9.54 0.29 7.26
C LEU A 25 9.81 1.79 7.15
N VAL A 26 9.02 2.60 7.87
CA VAL A 26 9.33 4.01 8.05
C VAL A 26 10.57 4.13 8.94
N MET A 27 11.66 4.70 8.45
CA MET A 27 12.88 4.88 9.23
C MET A 27 12.89 6.20 10.00
N SER A 28 12.43 7.28 9.36
CA SER A 28 12.35 8.60 9.97
C SER A 28 11.18 9.38 9.35
N LEU A 29 10.60 10.27 10.16
CA LEU A 29 9.44 11.07 9.77
C LEU A 29 9.51 12.43 10.48
N SER A 30 9.38 13.51 9.72
CA SER A 30 9.07 14.85 10.20
C SER A 30 7.88 15.41 9.42
N GLY A 31 7.14 16.34 10.00
CA GLY A 31 5.89 16.85 9.42
C GLY A 31 4.74 15.84 9.55
N LYS A 32 3.65 16.04 8.81
CA LYS A 32 2.47 15.18 8.88
C LYS A 32 2.40 14.22 7.69
N VAL A 33 2.31 12.93 8.00
CA VAL A 33 2.00 11.89 7.02
C VAL A 33 0.79 11.09 7.51
N THR A 34 -0.21 10.89 6.66
CA THR A 34 -1.37 10.04 6.96
C THR A 34 -1.45 8.89 5.96
N ARG A 35 -1.89 7.73 6.43
CA ARG A 35 -2.23 6.57 5.61
C ARG A 35 -3.73 6.53 5.38
N ALA A 36 -4.15 6.29 4.15
CA ALA A 36 -5.55 6.02 3.84
C ALA A 36 -6.02 4.76 4.59
N ALA A 37 -7.04 4.92 5.43
CA ALA A 37 -7.66 3.84 6.20
C ALA A 37 -9.16 4.15 6.36
N GLN A 38 -9.94 3.11 6.66
CA GLN A 38 -11.35 3.24 7.00
C GLN A 38 -11.53 3.02 8.51
N PRO A 39 -12.40 3.79 9.18
CA PRO A 39 -13.31 4.80 8.63
C PRO A 39 -12.65 6.17 8.36
N ALA A 40 -11.42 6.39 8.83
CA ALA A 40 -10.71 7.65 8.66
C ALA A 40 -9.21 7.41 8.43
N PRO A 41 -8.48 8.34 7.78
CA PRO A 41 -7.04 8.28 7.64
C PRO A 41 -6.32 8.19 8.99
N GLN A 42 -5.27 7.38 9.06
CA GLN A 42 -4.48 7.18 10.26
C GLN A 42 -3.14 7.93 10.15
N THR A 43 -2.69 8.61 11.20
CA THR A 43 -1.34 9.18 11.25
C THR A 43 -0.28 8.07 11.18
N VAL A 44 0.78 8.32 10.41
CA VAL A 44 1.95 7.44 10.32
C VAL A 44 3.04 7.98 11.23
N GLU A 45 3.69 7.09 11.96
CA GLU A 45 4.82 7.38 12.85
C GLU A 45 6.10 6.72 12.33
N ALA A 46 7.24 7.06 12.92
CA ALA A 46 8.50 6.38 12.65
C ALA A 46 8.45 4.92 13.13
N PHE A 47 9.22 4.05 12.47
CA PHE A 47 9.35 2.62 12.77
C PHE A 47 8.06 1.80 12.60
N VAL A 48 7.06 2.34 11.90
CA VAL A 48 5.84 1.61 11.55
C VAL A 48 6.04 0.88 10.22
N LYS A 49 5.53 -0.35 10.13
CA LYS A 49 5.52 -1.10 8.87
C LYS A 49 4.46 -0.56 7.91
N LEU A 50 4.84 -0.47 6.64
CA LEU A 50 3.94 -0.18 5.54
C LEU A 50 3.63 -1.48 4.80
N LYS A 51 2.39 -1.58 4.34
CA LYS A 51 1.89 -2.68 3.53
C LYS A 51 1.89 -2.29 2.06
N GLN A 52 2.07 -3.28 1.19
CA GLN A 52 1.83 -3.08 -0.22
C GLN A 52 0.39 -2.59 -0.45
N GLY A 53 0.25 -1.54 -1.25
CA GLY A 53 -1.03 -0.87 -1.51
C GLY A 53 -1.40 0.22 -0.49
N ASP A 54 -0.60 0.44 0.57
CA ASP A 54 -0.79 1.60 1.43
C ASP A 54 -0.64 2.88 0.59
N VAL A 55 -1.58 3.82 0.79
CA VAL A 55 -1.51 5.15 0.20
C VAL A 55 -1.25 6.16 1.30
N LEU A 56 -0.10 6.82 1.23
CA LEU A 56 0.30 7.87 2.14
C LEU A 56 -0.02 9.24 1.53
N THR A 57 -0.43 10.18 2.37
CA THR A 57 -0.56 11.60 2.05
C THR A 57 0.44 12.36 2.90
N LEU A 58 1.37 13.06 2.24
CA LEU A 58 2.40 13.89 2.85
C LEU A 58 1.94 15.35 2.81
N ASP A 59 2.18 16.09 3.90
CA ASP A 59 1.98 17.54 3.93
C ASP A 59 3.20 18.32 3.39
N LYS A 60 3.09 19.65 3.34
CA LYS A 60 4.12 20.51 2.74
C LYS A 60 5.47 20.46 3.46
N GLU A 61 5.47 20.17 4.75
CA GLU A 61 6.67 20.15 5.60
C GLU A 61 7.14 18.71 5.87
N ALA A 62 6.48 17.72 5.27
CA ALA A 62 6.78 16.33 5.46
C ALA A 62 8.15 15.98 4.90
N ARG A 63 8.92 15.22 5.67
CA ARG A 63 10.06 14.45 5.19
C ARG A 63 9.91 13.03 5.70
N LEU A 64 9.86 12.08 4.78
CA LEU A 64 9.63 10.68 5.05
C LEU A 64 10.80 9.86 4.52
N GLN A 65 11.42 9.05 5.36
CA GLN A 65 12.39 8.05 4.94
C GLN A 65 11.80 6.65 5.11
N VAL A 66 11.92 5.83 4.07
CA VAL A 66 11.41 4.46 4.04
C VAL A 66 12.51 3.52 3.61
N VAL A 67 12.53 2.31 4.16
CA VAL A 67 13.34 1.20 3.65
C VAL A 67 12.43 0.05 3.25
N TYR A 68 12.59 -0.42 2.01
CA TYR A 68 11.90 -1.59 1.49
C TYR A 68 12.63 -2.86 1.92
N PHE A 69 11.88 -3.85 2.37
CA PHE A 69 12.44 -5.13 2.83
C PHE A 69 13.02 -5.93 1.66
N GLU A 70 12.37 -5.87 0.50
CA GLU A 70 12.90 -6.49 -0.70
C GLU A 70 14.04 -5.62 -1.26
N GLY A 71 15.26 -6.17 -1.24
CA GLY A 71 16.45 -5.51 -1.77
C GLY A 71 17.03 -4.38 -0.90
N GLY A 72 16.37 -3.98 0.19
CA GLY A 72 16.89 -2.96 1.10
C GLY A 72 16.89 -1.54 0.53
N ARG A 73 16.10 -1.27 -0.53
CA ARG A 73 16.04 0.07 -1.14
C ARG A 73 15.61 1.09 -0.09
N GLN A 74 16.37 2.18 0.01
CA GLN A 74 15.99 3.32 0.83
C GLN A 74 15.50 4.46 -0.05
N GLU A 75 14.39 5.08 0.36
CA GLU A 75 13.81 6.24 -0.31
C GLU A 75 13.64 7.38 0.69
N THR A 76 13.81 8.62 0.21
CA THR A 76 13.51 9.83 0.98
C THR A 76 12.57 10.70 0.16
N TRP A 77 11.43 11.03 0.73
CA TRP A 77 10.39 11.86 0.14
C TRP A 77 10.25 13.16 0.92
N THR A 78 9.98 14.27 0.25
CA THR A 78 9.82 15.58 0.87
C THR A 78 8.76 16.40 0.15
N GLY A 79 7.97 17.16 0.89
CA GLY A 79 6.93 18.02 0.33
C GLY A 79 5.56 17.36 0.27
N ALA A 80 4.58 18.12 -0.21
CA ALA A 80 3.18 17.69 -0.23
C ALA A 80 2.89 16.79 -1.44
N GLY A 81 2.21 15.68 -1.21
CA GLY A 81 1.78 14.81 -2.29
C GLY A 81 1.31 13.45 -1.80
N LYS A 82 1.15 12.51 -2.72
CA LYS A 82 0.73 11.14 -2.41
C LYS A 82 1.80 10.13 -2.76
N LEU A 83 1.87 9.07 -1.95
CA LEU A 83 2.81 7.98 -2.11
C LEU A 83 2.08 6.65 -2.02
N GLU A 84 2.04 5.87 -3.10
CA GLU A 84 1.56 4.49 -3.09
C GLU A 84 2.75 3.55 -2.85
N ILE A 85 2.63 2.67 -1.85
CA ILE A 85 3.68 1.71 -1.50
C ILE A 85 3.52 0.46 -2.36
N ALA A 86 4.44 0.23 -3.31
CA ALA A 86 4.54 -1.02 -4.06
C ALA A 86 5.45 -2.04 -3.34
N SER A 87 5.86 -3.11 -4.01
CA SER A 87 6.66 -4.19 -3.41
C SER A 87 8.13 -3.82 -3.13
N THR A 88 8.72 -2.98 -3.96
CA THR A 88 10.16 -2.66 -3.91
C THR A 88 10.45 -1.16 -3.96
N GLU A 89 9.45 -0.34 -4.21
CA GLU A 89 9.56 1.10 -4.39
C GLU A 89 8.23 1.82 -4.17
N SER A 90 8.28 3.15 -4.08
CA SER A 90 7.07 3.97 -4.03
C SER A 90 6.70 4.54 -5.39
N LYS A 91 5.40 4.76 -5.60
CA LYS A 91 4.90 5.59 -6.70
C LYS A 91 4.42 6.93 -6.15
N ALA A 92 5.10 7.99 -6.52
CA ALA A 92 4.76 9.35 -6.10
C ALA A 92 3.78 10.02 -7.08
N THR A 93 2.89 10.86 -6.54
CA THR A 93 2.02 11.74 -7.33
C THR A 93 1.98 13.12 -6.68
N GLY A 94 2.39 14.14 -7.44
CA GLY A 94 2.38 15.54 -7.02
C GLY A 94 3.49 15.95 -6.04
N LEU A 95 4.53 15.12 -5.89
CA LEU A 95 5.78 15.41 -5.19
C LEU A 95 6.85 15.92 -6.16
#